data_AF-A0A432ETQ1-F1
#
_entry.id   AF-A0A432ETQ1-F1
#
_cell.length_a   1.000
_cell.length_b   1.000
_cell.length_c   1.000
_cell.angle_alpha   90.00
_cell.angle_beta   90.00
_cell.angle_gamma   90.00
#
_symmetry.space_group_name_H-M   'P 1'
#
loop_
_entity.id
_entity.type
_entity.pdbx_description
1 polymer ?
#
loop_
_entity_poly.entity_id
_entity_poly.type
_entity_poly.pdbx_seq_one_letter_code
_entity_poly.pdbx_strand_id
1 'polypeptide(L)'
;MDLGWTHDALDTGLTYLEHLFGASLSVLLETHGDQLTTYPRTFAEKGRDSEAVDFVHTLEVANSMYATLEPILEKHNVLICPTTALPAVPADFDQS
;
A
#
# COMPACT_ATOMS: atom_id res chain seq x y z
N MET A 1 -15.50 9.32 13.80
CA MET A 1 -14.69 10.50 13.44
C MET A 1 -14.43 10.43 11.96
N ASP A 2 -14.49 11.55 11.28
CA ASP A 2 -14.15 11.66 9.86
C ASP A 2 -12.75 12.27 9.76
N LEU A 3 -11.81 11.55 9.13
CA LEU A 3 -10.44 11.99 8.90
C LEU A 3 -10.30 12.81 7.62
N GLY A 4 -11.35 12.89 6.79
CA GLY A 4 -11.31 13.53 5.48
C GLY A 4 -10.47 12.75 4.44
N TRP A 5 -10.04 11.54 4.77
CA TRP A 5 -9.29 10.68 3.84
C TRP A 5 -10.20 10.18 2.73
N THR A 6 -9.74 10.30 1.49
CA THR A 6 -10.42 9.79 0.31
C THR A 6 -9.75 8.49 -0.15
N HIS A 7 -10.23 7.93 -1.26
CA HIS A 7 -9.61 6.76 -1.89
C HIS A 7 -8.15 7.00 -2.29
N ASP A 8 -7.77 8.26 -2.47
CA ASP A 8 -6.39 8.69 -2.76
C ASP A 8 -5.38 8.19 -1.71
N ALA A 9 -5.79 8.10 -0.44
CA ALA A 9 -4.93 7.55 0.62
C ALA A 9 -4.62 6.06 0.40
N LEU A 10 -5.60 5.29 -0.10
CA LEU A 10 -5.40 3.88 -0.44
C LEU A 10 -4.54 3.73 -1.69
N ASP A 11 -4.88 4.48 -2.74
CA ASP A 11 -4.16 4.42 -4.02
C ASP A 11 -2.69 4.80 -3.84
N THR A 12 -2.43 5.86 -3.07
CA THR A 12 -1.07 6.29 -2.74
C THR A 12 -0.33 5.28 -1.87
N GLY A 13 -1.02 4.62 -0.94
CA GLY A 13 -0.46 3.53 -0.15
C GLY A 13 -0.06 2.33 -1.02
N LEU A 14 -0.83 2.02 -2.06
CA LEU A 14 -0.48 0.99 -3.03
C LEU A 14 0.74 1.41 -3.85
N THR A 15 0.81 2.64 -4.36
CA THR A 15 1.98 3.18 -5.06
C THR A 15 3.25 3.10 -4.21
N TYR A 16 3.15 3.40 -2.91
CA TYR A 16 4.28 3.25 -1.96
C TYR A 16 4.78 1.80 -1.88
N LEU A 17 3.86 0.84 -1.82
CA LEU A 17 4.19 -0.59 -1.77
C LEU A 17 4.72 -1.10 -3.12
N GLU A 18 4.15 -0.66 -4.24
CA GLU A 18 4.65 -0.97 -5.58
C GLU A 18 6.08 -0.45 -5.75
N HIS A 19 6.38 0.76 -5.26
CA HIS A 19 7.74 1.31 -5.31
C HIS A 19 8.74 0.51 -4.46
N LEU A 20 8.44 0.26 -3.18
CA LEU A 20 9.42 -0.40 -2.29
C LEU A 20 9.42 -1.92 -2.43
N PHE A 21 8.27 -2.54 -2.20
CA PHE A 21 8.14 -3.98 -2.25
C PHE A 21 8.22 -4.50 -3.68
N GLY A 22 7.51 -3.86 -4.61
CA GLY A 22 7.55 -4.21 -6.03
C GLY A 22 8.97 -4.10 -6.61
N ALA A 23 9.67 -2.98 -6.40
CA ALA A 23 11.05 -2.88 -6.87
C ALA A 23 11.97 -3.92 -6.22
N SER A 24 11.79 -4.25 -4.94
CA SER A 24 12.57 -5.31 -4.29
C SER A 24 12.37 -6.70 -4.91
N LEU A 25 11.17 -7.00 -5.41
CA LEU A 25 10.85 -8.25 -6.09
C LEU A 25 11.23 -8.25 -7.58
N SER A 26 11.28 -7.08 -8.20
CA SER A 26 11.56 -6.92 -9.64
C SER A 26 12.85 -7.59 -10.09
N VAL A 27 13.86 -7.64 -9.20
CA VAL A 27 15.16 -8.29 -9.45
C VAL A 27 15.04 -9.80 -9.67
N LEU A 28 13.94 -10.42 -9.22
CA LEU A 28 13.67 -11.84 -9.38
C LEU A 28 12.97 -12.17 -10.69
N LEU A 29 12.39 -11.18 -11.40
CA LEU A 29 11.59 -11.43 -12.60
C LEU A 29 12.38 -12.11 -13.71
N GLU A 30 13.67 -11.77 -13.86
CA GLU A 30 14.51 -12.32 -14.92
C GLU A 30 14.92 -13.77 -14.66
N THR A 31 15.18 -14.14 -13.40
CA THR A 31 15.80 -15.44 -13.04
C THR A 31 14.81 -16.43 -12.43
N HIS A 32 13.80 -15.95 -11.74
CA HIS A 32 12.82 -16.74 -10.99
C HIS A 32 11.39 -16.30 -11.25
N GLY A 33 11.17 -15.47 -12.29
CA GLY A 33 9.87 -14.92 -12.60
C GLY A 33 8.81 -16.02 -12.67
N ASP A 34 9.05 -17.10 -13.42
CA ASP A 34 8.17 -18.26 -13.60
C ASP A 34 7.78 -18.99 -12.31
N GLN A 35 8.55 -18.84 -11.23
CA GLN A 35 8.29 -19.45 -9.92
C GLN A 35 7.43 -18.55 -9.01
N LEU A 36 7.25 -17.28 -9.37
CA LEU A 36 6.39 -16.36 -8.63
C LEU A 36 4.91 -16.64 -8.93
N THR A 37 4.10 -16.65 -7.87
CA THR A 37 2.64 -16.59 -7.99
C THR A 37 2.20 -15.25 -8.59
N THR A 38 0.94 -15.15 -9.00
CA THR A 38 0.38 -13.96 -9.67
C THR A 38 0.62 -12.68 -8.87
N TYR A 39 0.27 -12.67 -7.58
CA TYR A 39 0.39 -11.51 -6.70
C TYR A 39 1.78 -10.85 -6.63
N PRO A 40 2.86 -11.55 -6.19
CA PRO A 40 4.19 -10.95 -6.13
C PRO A 40 4.74 -10.61 -7.53
N ARG A 41 4.34 -11.34 -8.58
CA ARG A 41 4.70 -10.99 -9.96
C ARG A 41 4.09 -9.65 -10.38
N THR A 42 2.78 -9.44 -10.15
CA THR A 42 2.11 -8.18 -10.47
C THR A 42 2.80 -7.00 -9.76
N PHE A 43 3.13 -7.14 -8.48
CA PHE A 43 3.89 -6.11 -7.74
C PHE A 43 5.28 -5.88 -8.34
N ALA A 44 5.99 -6.94 -8.68
CA ALA A 44 7.33 -6.86 -9.25
C ALA A 44 7.34 -6.14 -10.61
N GLU A 45 6.34 -6.39 -11.46
CA GLU A 45 6.18 -5.75 -12.76
C GLU A 45 5.89 -4.26 -12.60
N LYS A 46 4.92 -3.89 -11.77
CA LYS A 46 4.62 -2.48 -11.46
C LYS A 46 5.81 -1.75 -10.81
N GLY A 47 6.55 -2.44 -9.95
CA GLY A 47 7.74 -1.88 -9.32
C GLY A 47 8.86 -1.51 -10.31
N ARG A 48 8.92 -2.13 -11.49
CA ARG A 48 9.88 -1.73 -12.56
C ARG A 48 9.52 -0.41 -13.20
N ASP A 49 8.24 -0.08 -13.23
CA ASP A 49 7.70 1.12 -13.87
C ASP A 49 7.57 2.29 -12.87
N SER A 50 7.85 2.06 -11.59
CA SER A 50 7.73 3.07 -10.54
C SER A 50 8.86 4.10 -10.57
N GLU A 51 8.53 5.38 -10.44
CA GLU A 51 9.50 6.48 -10.41
C GLU A 51 9.72 7.04 -9.00
N ALA A 52 10.91 7.62 -8.78
CA ALA A 52 11.24 8.24 -7.49
C ALA A 52 10.32 9.44 -7.16
N VAL A 53 9.79 10.12 -8.17
CA VAL A 53 8.85 11.24 -7.99
C VAL A 53 7.51 10.75 -7.42
N ASP A 54 7.02 9.60 -7.86
CA ASP A 54 5.80 8.99 -7.35
C ASP A 54 5.99 8.57 -5.88
N PHE A 55 7.16 8.00 -5.58
CA PHE A 55 7.50 7.65 -4.20
C PHE A 55 7.53 8.87 -3.28
N VAL A 56 8.19 9.96 -3.69
CA VAL A 56 8.21 11.19 -2.89
C VAL A 56 6.80 11.73 -2.67
N HIS A 57 5.96 11.73 -3.71
CA HIS A 57 4.56 12.12 -3.59
C HIS A 57 3.82 11.29 -2.53
N THR A 58 4.10 9.98 -2.45
CA THR A 58 3.46 9.15 -1.41
C THR A 58 3.77 9.58 0.01
N LEU A 59 4.98 10.13 0.24
CA LEU A 59 5.39 10.64 1.54
C LEU A 59 4.68 11.96 1.89
N GLU A 60 4.41 12.79 0.88
CA GLU A 60 3.63 14.04 1.05
C GLU A 60 2.19 13.74 1.46
N VAL A 61 1.56 12.76 0.81
CA VAL A 61 0.20 12.30 1.16
C VAL A 61 0.19 11.70 2.56
N ALA A 62 1.15 10.82 2.90
CA ALA A 62 1.27 10.27 4.25
C ALA A 62 1.42 11.37 5.31
N ASN A 63 2.22 12.41 5.03
CA ASN A 63 2.35 13.57 5.92
C ASN A 63 1.02 14.32 6.10
N SER A 64 0.25 14.51 5.03
CA SER A 64 -1.08 15.13 5.11
C SER A 64 -2.06 14.28 5.93
N MET A 65 -2.00 12.95 5.80
CA MET A 65 -2.79 12.03 6.61
C MET A 65 -2.42 12.15 8.09
N TYR A 66 -1.13 12.19 8.43
CA TYR A 66 -0.70 12.38 9.82
C TYR A 66 -1.15 13.72 10.42
N ALA A 67 -1.14 14.81 9.63
CA ALA A 67 -1.63 16.11 10.09
C ALA A 67 -3.12 16.08 10.49
N THR A 68 -3.95 15.29 9.79
CA THR A 68 -5.37 15.10 10.18
C THR A 68 -5.55 14.18 11.40
N LEU A 69 -4.59 13.29 11.65
CA LEU A 69 -4.64 12.32 12.74
C LEU A 69 -4.16 12.91 14.07
N GLU A 70 -3.21 13.86 14.05
CA GLU A 70 -2.63 14.51 15.23
C GLU A 70 -3.68 14.96 16.27
N PRO A 71 -4.72 15.75 15.93
CA PRO A 71 -5.69 16.23 16.91
C PRO A 71 -6.52 15.12 17.57
N ILE A 72 -6.55 13.93 16.96
CA ILE A 72 -7.23 12.75 17.51
C ILE A 72 -6.34 12.07 18.53
N LEU A 73 -5.04 11.94 18.23
CA LEU A 73 -4.03 11.34 19.11
C LEU A 73 -3.84 12.15 20.39
N GLU A 74 -4.00 13.47 20.35
CA GLU A 74 -3.97 14.31 21.55
C GLU A 74 -5.15 14.08 22.49
N LYS A 75 -6.32 13.71 21.93
CA LYS A 75 -7.59 13.63 22.66
C LYS A 75 -7.91 12.22 23.16
N HIS A 76 -7.32 11.19 22.56
CA HIS A 76 -7.67 9.80 22.83
C HIS A 76 -6.42 8.96 23.08
N ASN A 77 -6.48 8.05 24.04
CA ASN A 77 -5.35 7.18 24.37
C ASN A 77 -5.27 5.91 23.51
N VAL A 78 -6.38 5.52 22.86
CA VAL A 78 -6.48 4.29 22.08
C VAL A 78 -7.31 4.55 20.83
N LEU A 79 -6.84 4.00 19.70
CA LEU A 79 -7.58 3.93 18.45
C LEU A 79 -8.09 2.50 18.27
N ILE A 80 -9.39 2.36 17.99
CA ILE A 80 -10.04 1.06 17.75
C ILE A 80 -10.59 1.09 16.33
N CYS A 81 -10.13 0.17 15.49
CA CYS A 81 -10.67 -0.07 14.16
C CYS A 81 -10.80 -1.57 13.90
N PRO A 82 -11.72 -2.00 13.01
CA PRO A 82 -11.68 -3.36 12.47
C PRO A 82 -10.34 -3.61 11.78
N THR A 83 -9.73 -4.77 12.04
CA THR A 83 -8.47 -5.16 11.38
C THR A 83 -8.65 -5.37 9.88
N THR A 84 -9.83 -5.85 9.46
CA THR A 84 -10.18 -6.10 8.06
C THR A 84 -11.58 -5.57 7.75
N ALA A 85 -11.82 -5.18 6.49
CA ALA A 85 -13.13 -4.70 6.05
C ALA A 85 -14.17 -5.83 5.91
N LEU A 86 -13.70 -7.06 5.71
CA LEU A 86 -14.50 -8.26 5.51
C LEU A 86 -13.92 -9.42 6.33
N PRO A 87 -14.71 -10.48 6.63
CA PRO A 87 -14.21 -11.75 7.16
C PRO A 87 -13.23 -12.44 6.19
N ALA A 88 -12.77 -13.64 6.56
CA ALA A 88 -11.89 -14.44 5.71
C ALA A 88 -12.48 -14.63 4.29
N VAL A 89 -11.65 -14.35 3.28
CA VAL A 89 -11.99 -14.58 1.87
C VAL A 89 -11.78 -16.06 1.50
N PRO A 90 -12.45 -16.58 0.44
CA PRO A 90 -12.19 -17.91 -0.08
C PRO A 90 -10.71 -18.13 -0.44
N ALA A 91 -10.23 -19.37 -0.32
CA ALA A 91 -8.83 -19.71 -0.57
C ALA A 91 -8.39 -19.56 -2.04
N ASP A 92 -9.36 -19.54 -2.96
CA ASP A 92 -9.19 -19.41 -4.41
C ASP A 92 -9.44 -17.97 -4.92
N PHE A 93 -9.66 -17.01 -4.02
CA PHE A 93 -9.76 -15.61 -4.39
C PHE A 93 -8.39 -15.06 -4.82
N ASP A 94 -8.31 -14.49 -6.02
CA ASP A 94 -7.12 -13.82 -6.54
C ASP A 94 -7.43 -12.33 -6.78
N GLN A 95 -6.72 -11.46 -6.05
CA GLN A 95 -6.81 -10.00 -6.13
C GLN A 95 -5.84 -9.36 -7.14
N SER A 96 -4.98 -10.18 -7.77
CA SER A 96 -3.84 -9.74 -8.57
C SER A 96 -4.19 -9.29 -9.98
#